data_AF-A0A6A4WRG9-F1
#
_entry.id   AF-A0A6A4WRG9-F1
#
_cell.length_a   1.000
_cell.length_b   1.000
_cell.length_c   1.000
_cell.angle_alpha   90.00
_cell.angle_beta   90.00
_cell.angle_gamma   90.00
#
_symmetry.space_group_name_H-M   'P 1'
#
loop_
_entity.id
_entity.type
_entity.pdbx_description
1 polymer ?
#
loop_
_entity_poly.entity_id
_entity_poly.type
_entity_poly.pdbx_seq_one_letter_code
_entity_poly.pdbx_strand_id
1 'polypeptide(L)'
;MGLRVDEPRAGGSGNSNDGNTARRAFRSPAEFAAGTGVDQELIDRVGTVLQAVSCLHRLDIDALSAYCRRTAELYVERYMSSTLHKLLSHSAAVVESCHLPIGTMSEEAAEATHKRVRQYRLRHTRKDSRIHTMSDLLGYLLVASDPLLSSLGLQRRGRGRERERGGGGEGEREGGRERERENQLRRDDGTDSSDVDSDDCHSSSDCSAVTAVTGRVEPARRVVRVFKVYVCNM
;
A
#
# COMPACT_ATOMS: atom_id res chain seq x y z
N MET A 1 11.58 10.33 1.72
CA MET A 1 10.37 9.46 1.83
C MET A 1 9.00 10.04 1.44
N GLY A 2 8.66 11.33 1.62
CA GLY A 2 7.33 11.86 1.21
C GLY A 2 6.13 11.18 1.90
N LEU A 3 6.31 10.78 3.17
CA LEU A 3 5.31 10.07 3.97
C LEU A 3 4.65 11.01 4.96
N ARG A 4 3.33 10.91 5.09
CA ARG A 4 2.53 11.53 6.14
C ARG A 4 2.43 10.55 7.30
N VAL A 5 3.20 10.77 8.37
CA VAL A 5 3.28 9.86 9.52
C VAL A 5 2.69 10.53 10.75
N ASP A 6 1.81 9.81 11.44
CA ASP A 6 1.12 10.24 12.66
C ASP A 6 0.30 11.54 12.51
N GLU A 7 -0.15 11.86 11.29
CA GLU A 7 -1.05 12.99 11.06
C GLU A 7 -2.49 12.59 11.42
N PRO A 8 -3.22 13.40 12.20
CA PRO A 8 -4.61 13.12 12.53
C PRO A 8 -5.48 13.19 11.27
N ARG A 9 -6.36 12.19 11.08
CA ARG A 9 -7.35 12.25 10.00
C ARG A 9 -8.52 13.15 10.39
N ALA A 10 -9.02 13.92 9.44
CA ALA A 10 -10.23 14.71 9.62
C ALA A 10 -11.42 13.78 9.98
N GLY A 11 -12.08 14.03 11.11
CA GLY A 11 -13.16 13.18 11.64
C GLY A 11 -12.85 12.48 12.98
N GLY A 12 -11.72 12.78 13.63
CA GLY A 12 -11.48 12.47 15.05
C GLY A 12 -11.14 11.00 15.38
N SER A 13 -10.99 10.13 14.38
CA SER A 13 -10.56 8.74 14.58
C SER A 13 -9.44 8.34 13.63
N GLY A 14 -8.36 7.80 14.20
CA GLY A 14 -7.20 7.28 13.48
C GLY A 14 -6.14 8.33 13.11
N ASN A 15 -5.02 7.83 12.59
CA ASN A 15 -3.93 8.63 12.04
C ASN A 15 -3.65 8.25 10.57
N SER A 16 -2.71 8.95 9.93
CA SER A 16 -2.28 8.72 8.55
C SER A 16 -1.44 7.46 8.37
N ASN A 17 -1.21 6.71 9.44
CA ASN A 17 -0.52 5.43 9.38
C ASN A 17 -1.54 4.41 8.87
N ASP A 18 -1.44 4.06 7.60
CA ASP A 18 -2.17 2.96 6.97
C ASP A 18 -1.18 1.93 6.42
N GLY A 19 -1.70 0.81 5.90
CA GLY A 19 -0.89 -0.27 5.31
C GLY A 19 0.05 0.20 4.18
N ASN A 20 -0.25 1.29 3.48
CA ASN A 20 0.60 1.81 2.41
C ASN A 20 1.74 2.68 2.96
N THR A 21 1.44 3.57 3.93
CA THR A 21 2.46 4.31 4.70
C THR A 21 3.44 3.34 5.34
N ALA A 22 2.88 2.29 5.93
CA ALA A 22 3.59 1.15 6.48
C ALA A 22 4.58 0.54 5.48
N ARG A 23 4.10 -0.02 4.35
CA ARG A 23 4.93 -0.71 3.34
C ARG A 23 6.07 0.16 2.80
N ARG A 24 5.86 1.47 2.72
CA ARG A 24 6.90 2.42 2.31
C ARG A 24 7.98 2.63 3.39
N ALA A 25 7.61 2.66 4.67
CA ALA A 25 8.55 2.82 5.77
C ALA A 25 9.56 1.65 5.85
N PHE A 26 9.11 0.41 5.69
CA PHE A 26 10.00 -0.76 5.71
C PHE A 26 10.75 -1.02 4.41
N ARG A 27 10.48 -0.26 3.34
CA ARG A 27 11.26 -0.32 2.09
C ARG A 27 12.60 0.42 2.22
N SER A 28 12.64 1.47 3.04
CA SER A 28 13.87 2.25 3.30
C SER A 28 14.14 2.33 4.81
N PRO A 29 14.61 1.24 5.45
CA PRO A 29 14.84 1.18 6.89
C PRO A 29 15.80 2.25 7.42
N ALA A 30 16.85 2.59 6.66
CA ALA A 30 17.81 3.64 7.02
C ALA A 30 17.18 5.04 7.08
N GLU A 31 16.38 5.42 6.07
CA GLU A 31 15.65 6.71 6.09
C GLU A 31 14.62 6.74 7.22
N PHE A 32 13.98 5.60 7.51
CA PHE A 32 12.99 5.50 8.58
C PHE A 32 13.63 5.58 9.97
N ALA A 33 14.76 4.91 10.17
CA ALA A 33 15.57 5.00 11.39
C ALA A 33 16.04 6.44 11.63
N ALA A 34 16.59 7.09 10.60
CA ALA A 34 17.04 8.48 10.68
C ALA A 34 15.90 9.44 11.04
N GLY A 35 14.69 9.23 10.50
CA GLY A 35 13.53 10.08 10.79
C GLY A 35 12.87 9.83 12.15
N THR A 36 12.98 8.61 12.72
CA THR A 36 12.29 8.23 13.96
C THR A 36 13.19 8.10 15.18
N GLY A 37 14.50 7.99 14.98
CA GLY A 37 15.47 7.71 16.05
C GLY A 37 15.39 6.27 16.57
N VAL A 38 14.74 5.36 15.84
CA VAL A 38 14.72 3.93 16.16
C VAL A 38 15.97 3.26 15.61
N ASP A 39 16.46 2.26 16.34
CA ASP A 39 17.55 1.42 15.89
C ASP A 39 17.24 0.76 14.53
N GLN A 40 18.11 0.98 13.54
CA GLN A 40 17.92 0.46 12.19
C GLN A 40 17.90 -1.07 12.18
N GLU A 41 18.77 -1.70 12.97
CA GLU A 41 18.88 -3.16 13.04
C GLU A 41 17.58 -3.78 13.52
N LEU A 42 16.92 -3.15 14.50
CA LEU A 42 15.59 -3.55 14.96
C LEU A 42 14.54 -3.41 13.85
N ILE A 43 14.55 -2.32 13.09
CA ILE A 43 13.59 -2.11 11.98
C ILE A 43 13.75 -3.19 10.92
N ASP A 44 14.99 -3.50 10.53
CA ASP A 44 15.31 -4.53 9.53
C ASP A 44 14.82 -5.92 9.99
N ARG A 45 15.09 -6.28 11.26
CA ARG A 45 14.64 -7.56 11.82
C ARG A 45 13.13 -7.67 11.91
N VAL A 46 12.46 -6.62 12.40
CA VAL A 46 11.00 -6.63 12.47
C VAL A 46 10.38 -6.70 11.08
N GLY A 47 10.95 -5.99 10.10
CA GLY A 47 10.54 -6.09 8.69
C GLY A 47 10.64 -7.51 8.16
N THR A 48 11.72 -8.21 8.48
CA THR A 48 11.92 -9.62 8.08
C THR A 48 10.88 -10.54 8.71
N VAL A 49 10.59 -10.38 10.02
CA VAL A 49 9.56 -11.17 10.71
C VAL A 49 8.18 -10.92 10.10
N LEU A 50 7.83 -9.66 9.82
CA LEU A 50 6.55 -9.32 9.20
C LEU A 50 6.42 -9.92 7.81
N GLN A 51 7.47 -9.85 6.98
CA GLN A 51 7.47 -10.50 5.66
C GLN A 51 7.32 -12.01 5.75
N ALA A 52 7.98 -12.64 6.73
CA ALA A 52 7.85 -14.08 6.96
C ALA A 52 6.41 -14.44 7.35
N VAL A 53 5.82 -13.74 8.33
CA VAL A 53 4.44 -14.00 8.79
C VAL A 53 3.40 -13.70 7.70
N SER A 54 3.62 -12.70 6.86
CA SER A 54 2.71 -12.39 5.75
C SER A 54 2.91 -13.27 4.51
N CYS A 55 3.89 -14.17 4.51
CA CYS A 55 4.12 -15.03 3.35
C CYS A 55 3.01 -16.10 3.23
N LEU A 56 2.77 -16.53 2.00
CA LEU A 56 1.79 -17.58 1.69
C LEU A 56 2.43 -18.98 1.72
N HIS A 57 3.57 -19.13 2.41
CA HIS A 57 4.36 -20.36 2.48
C HIS A 57 4.44 -20.89 3.91
N ARG A 58 4.76 -22.18 4.03
CA ARG A 58 5.08 -22.81 5.32
C ARG A 58 6.39 -22.22 5.83
N LEU A 59 6.41 -21.80 7.09
CA LEU A 59 7.61 -21.32 7.76
C LEU A 59 8.22 -22.45 8.58
N ASP A 60 9.55 -22.42 8.69
CA ASP A 60 10.28 -23.21 9.67
C ASP A 60 10.08 -22.56 11.06
N ILE A 61 9.44 -23.31 11.96
CA ILE A 61 9.05 -22.85 13.29
C ILE A 61 10.28 -22.61 14.16
N ASP A 62 11.29 -23.48 14.07
CA ASP A 62 12.50 -23.39 14.90
C ASP A 62 13.34 -22.19 14.48
N ALA A 63 13.51 -22.00 13.17
CA ALA A 63 14.22 -20.85 12.61
C ALA A 63 13.51 -19.53 12.97
N LEU A 64 12.18 -19.49 12.86
CA LEU A 64 11.38 -18.32 13.22
C LEU A 64 11.49 -18.02 14.72
N SER A 65 11.32 -19.03 15.58
CA SER A 65 11.42 -18.90 17.04
C SER A 65 12.79 -18.36 17.46
N ALA A 66 13.87 -18.92 16.93
CA ALA A 66 15.22 -18.45 17.21
C ALA A 66 15.45 -17.01 16.73
N TYR A 67 14.92 -16.63 15.56
CA TYR A 67 15.03 -15.27 15.03
C TYR A 67 14.23 -14.26 15.87
N CYS A 68 13.00 -14.62 16.25
CA CYS A 68 12.14 -13.80 17.09
C CYS A 68 12.72 -13.60 18.49
N ARG A 69 13.34 -14.63 19.09
CA ARG A 69 13.99 -14.52 20.40
C ARG A 69 15.16 -13.53 20.39
N ARG A 70 16.07 -13.64 19.41
CA ARG A 70 17.19 -12.70 19.24
C ARG A 70 16.70 -11.27 19.01
N THR A 71 15.61 -11.12 18.24
CA THR A 71 15.00 -9.81 18.01
C THR A 71 14.34 -9.25 19.28
N ALA A 72 13.74 -10.12 20.10
CA ALA A 72 13.14 -9.74 21.37
C ALA A 72 14.17 -9.26 22.40
N GLU A 73 15.36 -9.85 22.44
CA GLU A 73 16.46 -9.41 23.31
C GLU A 73 16.87 -7.96 23.03
N LEU A 74 17.06 -7.60 21.74
CA LEU A 74 17.34 -6.23 21.29
C LEU A 74 16.19 -5.25 21.56
N TYR A 75 14.97 -5.78 21.55
CA TYR A 75 13.74 -5.02 21.73
C TYR A 75 13.48 -4.67 23.19
N VAL A 76 13.55 -5.67 24.10
CA VAL A 76 13.23 -5.56 25.52
C VAL A 76 14.17 -4.59 26.23
N GLU A 77 15.42 -4.48 25.77
CA GLU A 77 16.38 -3.53 26.33
C GLU A 77 15.95 -2.06 26.12
N ARG A 78 15.22 -1.75 25.03
CA ARG A 78 15.02 -0.37 24.56
C ARG A 78 13.55 0.08 24.43
N TYR A 79 12.58 -0.83 24.28
CA TYR A 79 11.20 -0.47 23.91
C TYR A 79 10.12 -1.36 24.54
N MET A 80 8.91 -0.82 24.79
CA MET A 80 7.80 -1.50 25.49
C MET A 80 6.43 -1.32 24.79
N SER A 81 6.29 -1.90 23.61
CA SER A 81 5.06 -2.00 22.80
C SER A 81 4.48 -3.40 22.89
N SER A 82 3.22 -3.49 23.35
CA SER A 82 2.49 -4.75 23.49
C SER A 82 2.30 -5.47 22.15
N THR A 83 2.23 -4.71 21.07
CA THR A 83 2.04 -5.23 19.72
C THR A 83 3.27 -5.99 19.21
N LEU A 84 4.46 -5.41 19.37
CA LEU A 84 5.71 -6.08 19.00
C LEU A 84 6.02 -7.25 19.95
N HIS A 85 5.69 -7.11 21.23
CA HIS A 85 5.80 -8.22 22.16
C HIS A 85 4.95 -9.42 21.72
N LYS A 86 3.70 -9.22 21.33
CA LYS A 86 2.85 -10.30 20.82
C LYS A 86 3.44 -10.94 19.56
N LEU A 87 3.92 -10.12 18.62
CA LEU A 87 4.55 -10.61 17.40
C LEU A 87 5.79 -11.46 17.70
N LEU A 88 6.71 -10.98 18.53
CA LEU A 88 7.98 -11.66 18.79
C LEU A 88 7.83 -12.85 19.74
N SER A 89 6.95 -12.78 20.74
CA SER A 89 6.78 -13.85 21.73
C SER A 89 5.84 -14.96 21.27
N HIS A 90 4.85 -14.65 20.43
CA HIS A 90 3.79 -15.61 20.08
C HIS A 90 3.75 -16.01 18.61
N SER A 91 4.52 -15.38 17.71
CA SER A 91 4.48 -15.72 16.27
C SER A 91 4.72 -17.21 16.00
N ALA A 92 5.75 -17.81 16.61
CA ALA A 92 6.05 -19.23 16.42
C ALA A 92 4.89 -20.14 16.86
N ALA A 93 4.32 -19.89 18.05
CA ALA A 93 3.19 -20.66 18.57
C ALA A 93 1.92 -20.50 17.73
N VAL A 94 1.66 -19.30 17.20
CA VAL A 94 0.53 -19.06 16.30
C VAL A 94 0.73 -19.82 14.99
N VAL A 95 1.91 -19.73 14.38
CA VAL A 95 2.23 -20.44 13.13
C VAL A 95 2.12 -21.96 13.30
N GLU A 96 2.53 -22.49 14.44
CA GLU A 96 2.40 -23.92 14.78
C GLU A 96 0.92 -24.35 14.89
N SER A 97 0.06 -23.51 15.47
CA SER A 97 -1.37 -23.79 15.59
C SER A 97 -2.15 -23.70 14.26
N CYS A 98 -1.59 -23.02 13.25
CA CYS A 98 -2.24 -22.78 11.98
C CYS A 98 -2.13 -24.00 11.04
N HIS A 99 -3.28 -24.48 10.56
CA HIS A 99 -3.33 -25.58 9.60
C HIS A 99 -2.90 -25.17 8.19
N LEU A 100 -3.02 -23.88 7.85
CA LEU A 100 -2.64 -23.29 6.56
C LEU A 100 -1.51 -22.28 6.79
N PRO A 101 -0.76 -21.88 5.73
CA PRO A 101 0.20 -20.78 5.83
C PRO A 101 -0.47 -19.55 6.43
N ILE A 102 0.15 -18.96 7.44
CA ILE A 102 -0.45 -17.87 8.23
C ILE A 102 -0.91 -16.68 7.37
N GLY A 103 -0.17 -16.33 6.30
CA GLY A 103 -0.57 -15.27 5.37
C GLY A 103 -1.90 -15.53 4.64
N THR A 104 -2.32 -16.79 4.50
CA THR A 104 -3.64 -17.13 3.90
C THR A 104 -4.80 -16.85 4.86
N MET A 105 -4.52 -16.73 6.16
CA MET A 105 -5.50 -16.46 7.21
C MET A 105 -5.60 -14.97 7.57
N SER A 106 -5.00 -14.08 6.78
CA SER A 106 -5.01 -12.63 7.01
C SER A 106 -6.39 -11.99 6.82
N GLU A 107 -6.66 -10.93 7.60
CA GLU A 107 -7.88 -10.12 7.51
C GLU A 107 -7.87 -9.13 6.32
N GLU A 108 -6.70 -8.86 5.71
CA GLU A 108 -6.54 -7.86 4.63
C GLU A 108 -7.54 -8.08 3.47
N ALA A 109 -7.81 -9.35 3.14
CA ALA A 109 -8.75 -9.70 2.08
C ALA A 109 -10.18 -9.24 2.41
N ALA A 110 -10.63 -9.44 3.65
CA ALA A 110 -11.95 -9.04 4.11
C ALA A 110 -12.07 -7.51 4.15
N GLU A 111 -11.07 -6.80 4.67
CA GLU A 111 -11.08 -5.33 4.69
C GLU A 111 -11.13 -4.72 3.28
N ALA A 112 -10.43 -5.32 2.32
CA ALA A 112 -10.48 -4.89 0.93
C ALA A 112 -11.90 -5.01 0.36
N THR A 113 -12.69 -6.00 0.79
CA THR A 113 -14.09 -6.14 0.37
C THR A 113 -14.99 -5.02 0.89
N HIS A 114 -14.67 -4.37 2.02
CA HIS A 114 -15.48 -3.26 2.55
C HIS A 114 -15.62 -2.10 1.56
N LYS A 115 -14.60 -1.85 0.73
CA LYS A 115 -14.68 -0.86 -0.36
C LYS A 115 -15.74 -1.25 -1.38
N ARG A 116 -15.80 -2.54 -1.77
CA ARG A 116 -16.80 -3.08 -2.69
C ARG A 116 -18.19 -3.03 -2.08
N VAL A 117 -18.35 -3.40 -0.80
CA VAL A 117 -19.62 -3.34 -0.06
C VAL A 117 -20.21 -1.91 -0.11
N ARG A 118 -19.40 -0.88 0.18
CA ARG A 118 -19.83 0.52 0.09
C ARG A 118 -20.27 0.88 -1.33
N GLN A 119 -19.53 0.45 -2.34
CA GLN A 119 -19.86 0.72 -3.76
C GLN A 119 -21.14 -0.01 -4.21
N TYR A 120 -21.33 -1.27 -3.82
CA TYR A 120 -22.53 -2.04 -4.14
C TYR A 120 -23.77 -1.39 -3.53
N ARG A 121 -23.71 -1.01 -2.24
CA ARG A 121 -24.80 -0.30 -1.57
C ARG A 121 -25.14 1.05 -2.22
N LEU A 122 -24.15 1.79 -2.73
CA LEU A 122 -24.40 3.12 -3.31
C LEU A 122 -24.99 3.05 -4.73
N ARG A 123 -24.50 2.11 -5.54
CA ARG A 123 -24.72 2.10 -7.00
C ARG A 123 -25.57 0.94 -7.53
N HIS A 124 -25.69 -0.17 -6.81
CA HIS A 124 -26.23 -1.42 -7.35
C HIS A 124 -27.47 -1.95 -6.63
N THR A 125 -27.70 -1.55 -5.38
CA THR A 125 -28.85 -2.03 -4.58
C THR A 125 -30.07 -1.13 -4.76
N ARG A 126 -31.27 -1.72 -4.72
CA ARG A 126 -32.52 -0.97 -4.61
C ARG A 126 -32.60 -0.19 -3.29
N LYS A 127 -33.24 0.98 -3.34
CA LYS A 127 -33.36 1.95 -2.22
C LYS A 127 -34.81 2.14 -1.77
N ASP A 128 -35.65 1.17 -2.07
CA ASP A 128 -37.07 1.11 -1.73
C ASP A 128 -37.31 0.61 -0.30
N SER A 129 -36.59 -0.41 0.14
CA SER A 129 -36.61 -0.90 1.53
C SER A 129 -35.24 -1.38 1.99
N ARG A 130 -35.00 -1.33 3.30
CA ARG A 130 -33.75 -1.85 3.88
C ARG A 130 -33.57 -3.36 3.63
N ILE A 131 -34.66 -4.11 3.59
CA ILE A 131 -34.65 -5.56 3.32
C ILE A 131 -34.19 -5.81 1.89
N HIS A 132 -34.76 -5.08 0.92
CA HIS A 132 -34.37 -5.21 -0.49
C HIS A 132 -32.93 -4.75 -0.71
N THR A 133 -32.49 -3.65 -0.07
CA THR A 133 -31.10 -3.21 -0.13
C THR A 133 -30.14 -4.31 0.36
N MET A 134 -30.46 -4.97 1.46
CA MET A 134 -29.59 -6.01 2.03
C MET A 134 -29.61 -7.30 1.20
N SER A 135 -30.77 -7.67 0.67
CA SER A 135 -30.92 -8.82 -0.23
C SER A 135 -30.09 -8.63 -1.51
N ASP A 136 -30.19 -7.46 -2.14
CA ASP A 136 -29.41 -7.13 -3.34
C ASP A 136 -27.91 -7.10 -3.02
N LEU A 137 -27.51 -6.49 -1.90
CA LEU A 137 -26.13 -6.43 -1.47
C LEU A 137 -25.54 -7.83 -1.30
N LEU A 138 -26.28 -8.73 -0.64
CA LEU A 138 -25.87 -10.12 -0.46
C LEU A 138 -25.77 -10.84 -1.81
N GLY A 139 -26.74 -10.65 -2.71
CA GLY A 139 -26.71 -11.21 -4.06
C GLY A 139 -25.45 -10.80 -4.84
N TYR A 140 -25.10 -9.51 -4.83
CA TYR A 140 -23.88 -9.03 -5.48
C TYR A 140 -22.60 -9.59 -4.84
N LEU A 141 -22.58 -9.76 -3.53
CA LEU A 141 -21.45 -10.37 -2.83
C LEU A 141 -21.29 -11.84 -3.20
N LEU A 142 -22.39 -12.61 -3.31
CA LEU A 142 -22.36 -14.01 -3.71
C LEU A 142 -21.81 -14.18 -5.13
N VAL A 143 -22.32 -13.38 -6.09
CA VAL A 143 -21.80 -13.38 -7.47
C VAL A 143 -20.32 -12.99 -7.51
N ALA A 144 -19.92 -12.02 -6.69
CA ALA A 144 -18.54 -11.58 -6.58
C ALA A 144 -17.58 -12.62 -6.00
N SER A 145 -18.08 -13.53 -5.14
CA SER A 145 -17.32 -14.61 -4.51
C SER A 145 -17.41 -15.94 -5.25
N ASP A 146 -18.19 -16.03 -6.33
CA ASP A 146 -18.35 -17.26 -7.09
C ASP A 146 -17.00 -17.75 -7.66
N PRO A 147 -16.53 -18.95 -7.30
CA PRO A 147 -15.24 -19.47 -7.74
C PRO A 147 -15.15 -19.68 -9.26
N LEU A 148 -16.25 -20.10 -9.88
CA LEU A 148 -16.32 -20.42 -11.30
C LEU A 148 -16.22 -19.12 -12.11
N LEU A 149 -17.02 -18.10 -11.77
CA LEU A 149 -16.95 -16.78 -12.39
C LEU A 149 -15.59 -16.11 -12.14
N SER A 150 -15.06 -16.23 -10.93
CA SER A 150 -13.74 -15.68 -10.57
C SER A 150 -12.62 -16.32 -11.39
N SER A 151 -12.64 -17.65 -11.55
CA SER A 151 -11.63 -18.37 -12.34
C SER A 151 -11.67 -18.00 -13.82
N LEU A 152 -12.87 -17.90 -14.41
CA LEU A 152 -13.05 -17.46 -15.80
C LEU A 152 -12.58 -16.01 -16.00
N GLY A 153 -12.87 -15.13 -15.04
CA GLY A 153 -12.39 -13.74 -15.06
C GLY A 153 -10.86 -13.65 -14.99
N LEU A 154 -10.22 -14.48 -14.17
CA LEU A 154 -8.77 -14.57 -14.06
C LEU A 154 -8.14 -15.04 -15.37
N GLN A 155 -8.67 -16.09 -15.99
CA GLN A 155 -8.19 -16.59 -17.27
C GLN A 155 -8.27 -15.53 -18.38
N ARG A 156 -9.39 -14.80 -18.44
CA ARG A 156 -9.56 -13.69 -19.41
C ARG A 156 -8.52 -12.58 -19.20
N ARG A 157 -8.29 -12.18 -17.95
CA ARG A 157 -7.26 -11.18 -17.60
C ARG A 157 -5.85 -11.67 -17.91
N GLY A 158 -5.56 -12.95 -17.69
CA GLY A 158 -4.28 -13.56 -18.04
C GLY A 158 -3.99 -13.47 -19.54
N ARG A 159 -4.95 -13.89 -20.36
CA ARG A 159 -4.86 -13.79 -21.83
C ARG A 159 -4.71 -12.35 -22.33
N GLY A 160 -5.39 -11.38 -21.69
CA GLY A 160 -5.22 -9.97 -22.00
C GLY A 160 -3.79 -9.48 -21.76
N ARG A 161 -3.21 -9.82 -20.60
CA ARG A 161 -1.82 -9.48 -20.25
C ARG A 161 -0.79 -10.17 -21.13
N GLU A 162 -1.03 -11.42 -21.53
CA GLU A 162 -0.18 -12.14 -22.48
C GLU A 162 -0.21 -11.51 -23.86
N ARG A 163 -1.38 -11.02 -24.31
CA ARG A 163 -1.49 -10.26 -25.57
C ARG A 163 -0.79 -8.90 -25.49
N GLU A 164 -0.90 -8.19 -24.37
CA GLU A 164 -0.18 -6.93 -24.14
C GLU A 164 1.34 -7.13 -24.07
N ARG A 165 1.80 -8.28 -23.55
CA ARG A 165 3.23 -8.63 -23.49
C ARG A 165 3.75 -9.23 -24.81
N GLY A 166 2.90 -9.94 -25.56
CA GLY A 166 3.23 -10.57 -26.84
C GLY A 166 3.04 -9.67 -28.05
N GLY A 167 2.31 -8.55 -27.92
CA GLY A 167 2.12 -7.55 -28.97
C GLY A 167 3.27 -6.54 -29.12
N GLY A 168 4.40 -6.78 -28.47
CA GLY A 168 5.62 -5.96 -28.57
C GLY A 168 6.62 -6.44 -29.63
N GLY A 169 6.26 -7.41 -30.47
CA GLY A 169 7.08 -7.86 -31.59
C GLY A 169 6.18 -8.24 -32.76
N GLU A 170 6.51 -7.74 -33.95
CA GLU A 170 5.82 -8.01 -35.23
C GLU A 170 4.58 -7.12 -35.51
N GLY A 171 4.82 -5.82 -35.60
CA GLY A 171 3.89 -4.86 -36.21
C GLY A 171 4.53 -3.57 -36.75
N GLU A 172 5.85 -3.39 -36.61
CA GLU A 172 6.56 -2.19 -37.07
C GLU A 172 7.29 -2.42 -38.41
N ARG A 173 6.61 -2.94 -39.43
CA ARG A 173 7.17 -2.98 -40.79
C ARG A 173 6.12 -2.84 -41.87
N GLU A 174 5.16 -1.92 -41.74
CA GLU A 174 4.43 -1.45 -42.94
C GLU A 174 3.76 -0.07 -42.80
N GLY A 175 3.49 0.42 -41.58
CA GLY A 175 2.92 1.77 -41.37
C GLY A 175 3.91 2.95 -41.43
N GLY A 176 5.22 2.68 -41.49
CA GLY A 176 6.26 3.72 -41.41
C GLY A 176 6.55 4.45 -42.73
N ARG A 177 6.19 3.86 -43.89
CA ARG A 177 6.52 4.44 -45.20
C ARG A 177 5.47 5.42 -45.76
N GLU A 178 4.24 5.40 -45.22
CA GLU A 178 3.20 6.35 -45.64
C GLU A 178 3.22 7.64 -44.81
N ARG A 179 3.57 7.58 -43.52
CA ARG A 179 3.59 8.77 -42.65
C ARG A 179 4.77 9.72 -42.91
N GLU A 180 5.89 9.23 -43.42
CA GLU A 180 7.01 10.09 -43.83
C GLU A 180 6.73 10.81 -45.16
N ARG A 181 5.97 10.20 -46.08
CA ARG A 181 5.58 10.83 -47.34
C ARG A 181 4.56 11.97 -47.15
N GLU A 182 3.65 11.82 -46.19
CA GLU A 182 2.64 12.86 -45.91
C GLU A 182 3.23 14.05 -45.15
N ASN A 183 4.27 13.84 -44.34
CA ASN A 183 4.91 14.90 -43.55
C ASN A 183 5.96 15.69 -44.33
N GLN A 184 6.44 15.17 -45.47
CA GLN A 184 7.31 15.88 -46.40
C GLN A 184 6.54 16.75 -47.39
N LEU A 185 5.31 16.39 -47.75
CA LEU A 185 4.45 17.18 -48.65
C LEU A 185 3.83 18.42 -47.97
N ARG A 186 3.84 18.50 -46.62
CA ARG A 186 3.29 19.62 -45.84
C ARG A 186 4.32 20.69 -45.46
N ARG A 187 5.58 20.55 -45.89
CA ARG A 187 6.68 21.48 -45.55
C ARG A 187 6.98 22.53 -46.62
N ASP A 188 6.30 22.50 -47.77
CA ASP A 188 6.64 23.35 -48.93
C ASP A 188 5.58 24.40 -49.31
N ASP A 189 4.55 24.66 -48.49
CA ASP A 189 3.70 25.86 -48.67
C ASP A 189 3.84 26.77 -47.44
N GLY A 190 4.57 27.87 -47.64
CA GLY A 190 4.92 28.84 -46.60
C GLY A 190 3.98 30.03 -46.48
N THR A 191 4.28 30.84 -45.45
CA THR A 191 3.89 32.25 -45.18
C THR A 191 2.40 32.48 -44.87
N ASP A 192 1.95 33.33 -43.94
CA ASP A 192 2.49 34.54 -43.31
C ASP A 192 1.66 34.86 -42.03
N SER A 193 2.10 35.88 -41.29
CA SER A 193 1.42 36.67 -40.24
C SER A 193 1.69 36.32 -38.76
N SER A 194 2.51 37.22 -38.20
CA SER A 194 2.65 37.57 -36.79
C SER A 194 1.34 37.96 -36.13
N ASP A 195 1.20 37.72 -34.82
CA ASP A 195 0.86 38.79 -33.89
C ASP A 195 1.21 38.42 -32.44
N VAL A 196 1.54 39.48 -31.73
CA VAL A 196 2.15 39.58 -30.40
C VAL A 196 1.04 39.53 -29.36
N ASP A 197 1.25 38.89 -28.20
CA ASP A 197 0.97 39.55 -26.93
C ASP A 197 1.53 38.78 -25.73
N SER A 198 2.22 39.56 -24.90
CA SER A 198 2.77 39.25 -23.59
C SER A 198 1.66 39.19 -22.56
N ASP A 199 1.85 38.44 -21.48
CA ASP A 199 1.53 38.96 -20.14
C ASP A 199 2.18 38.11 -19.03
N ASP A 200 3.09 38.78 -18.32
CA ASP A 200 3.66 38.41 -17.04
C ASP A 200 2.62 38.50 -15.91
N CYS A 201 2.69 37.61 -14.91
CA CYS A 201 2.59 38.08 -13.52
C CYS A 201 3.31 37.14 -12.53
N HIS A 202 4.35 37.69 -11.92
CA HIS A 202 4.93 37.25 -10.66
C HIS A 202 4.04 37.70 -9.50
N SER A 203 3.98 36.93 -8.42
CA SER A 203 4.14 37.49 -7.06
C SER A 203 4.46 36.40 -6.03
N SER A 204 5.65 36.54 -5.47
CA SER A 204 6.20 35.95 -4.27
C SER A 204 5.57 36.53 -3.00
N SER A 205 5.56 35.77 -1.91
CA SER A 205 5.83 36.32 -0.57
C SER A 205 6.25 35.23 0.41
N ASP A 206 7.50 35.34 0.85
CA ASP A 206 8.07 34.71 2.03
C ASP A 206 7.40 35.22 3.32
N CYS A 207 7.40 34.39 4.36
CA CYS A 207 7.48 34.88 5.73
C CYS A 207 8.16 33.84 6.64
N SER A 208 9.20 34.27 7.34
CA SER A 208 10.14 33.48 8.12
C SER A 208 10.15 33.85 9.61
N ALA A 209 10.63 32.90 10.43
CA ALA A 209 11.03 32.97 11.86
C ALA A 209 9.88 32.89 12.90
N VAL A 210 9.98 32.26 14.08
CA VAL A 210 11.06 32.19 15.08
C VAL A 210 10.97 30.90 15.96
N THR A 211 12.15 30.42 16.40
CA THR A 211 12.52 29.37 17.39
C THR A 211 11.91 29.44 18.80
N ALA A 212 11.69 28.29 19.48
CA ALA A 212 12.30 27.95 20.79
C ALA A 212 11.94 26.54 21.35
N VAL A 213 13.02 25.90 21.82
CA VAL A 213 13.28 24.67 22.58
C VAL A 213 12.39 24.38 23.81
N THR A 214 11.93 23.13 23.97
CA THR A 214 11.87 22.27 25.19
C THR A 214 11.30 20.90 24.74
N GLY A 215 11.64 19.69 25.16
CA GLY A 215 12.56 19.12 26.13
C GLY A 215 12.34 17.59 26.15
N ARG A 216 13.24 16.84 25.48
CA ARG A 216 13.80 15.52 25.87
C ARG A 216 12.93 14.30 26.30
N VAL A 217 11.63 14.16 25.99
CA VAL A 217 10.86 12.93 26.38
C VAL A 217 10.08 12.24 25.24
N GLU A 218 10.21 12.69 23.99
CA GLU A 218 9.29 12.28 22.90
C GLU A 218 9.62 11.07 22.00
N PRO A 219 10.82 10.44 21.97
CA PRO A 219 11.05 9.40 20.96
C PRO A 219 10.22 8.13 21.23
N ALA A 220 10.06 7.72 22.49
CA ALA A 220 9.38 6.46 22.83
C ALA A 220 7.88 6.44 22.50
N ARG A 221 7.19 7.60 22.49
CA ARG A 221 5.74 7.66 22.26
C ARG A 221 5.35 7.61 20.77
N ARG A 222 6.19 8.11 19.86
CA ARG A 222 5.97 7.98 18.40
C ARG A 222 6.21 6.54 17.93
N VAL A 223 7.20 5.86 18.52
CA VAL A 223 7.60 4.48 18.16
C VAL A 223 6.46 3.49 18.39
N VAL A 224 5.78 3.57 19.54
CA VAL A 224 4.67 2.66 19.87
C VAL A 224 3.50 2.80 18.89
N ARG A 225 3.25 3.99 18.33
CA ARG A 225 2.12 4.24 17.42
C ARG A 225 2.37 3.80 15.98
N VAL A 226 3.60 3.86 15.49
CA VAL A 226 3.91 3.41 14.12
C VAL A 226 3.90 1.87 14.04
N PHE A 227 4.44 1.18 15.06
CA PHE A 227 4.38 -0.28 15.12
C PHE A 227 2.96 -0.82 15.41
N LYS A 228 2.13 -0.09 16.17
CA LYS A 228 0.73 -0.48 16.43
C LYS A 228 -0.13 -0.55 15.17
N VAL A 229 0.14 0.29 14.18
CA VAL A 229 -0.60 0.29 12.91
C VAL A 229 -0.22 -0.90 12.04
N TYR A 230 1.04 -1.35 12.09
CA TYR A 230 1.53 -2.40 11.21
C TYR A 230 1.01 -3.80 11.55
N VAL A 231 0.85 -4.09 12.84
CA VAL A 231 0.37 -5.40 13.30
C VAL A 231 -1.15 -5.45 13.46
N CYS A 232 -1.83 -4.30 13.43
CA CYS A 232 -3.30 -4.24 13.39
C CYS A 232 -3.87 -4.12 11.96
N ASN A 233 -3.06 -3.84 10.94
CA ASN A 233 -3.50 -3.80 9.53
C ASN A 233 -2.73 -4.85 8.69
N MET A 234 -2.36 -5.98 9.31
CA MET A 234 -1.86 -7.20 8.66
C MET A 234 -2.76 -8.38 9.03
#